data_AF-A0A183D6B5-F1
#
_entry.id   AF-A0A183D6B5-F1
#
_cell.length_a   1.000
_cell.length_b   1.000
_cell.length_c   1.000
_cell.angle_alpha   90.00
_cell.angle_beta   90.00
_cell.angle_gamma   90.00
#
_symmetry.space_group_name_H-M   'P 1'
#
loop_
_entity.id
_entity.type
_entity.pdbx_description
1 polymer ?
#
loop_
_entity_poly.entity_id
_entity_poly.type
_entity_poly.pdbx_seq_one_letter_code
_entity_poly.pdbx_strand_id
1 'polypeptide(L)'
;MKLVTGVDKGIRFIEGDSSTGGIVPALVLDTKKAPFFNEGRLMDFVAELYTSDSKASIPQLDAKEFQKFRRSVEPLIRNLRLVRMNSTKTFIASYLSNRPVSSIMYVLL
;
A
#
# COMPACT_ATOMS: atom_id res chain seq x y z
N MET A 1 7.97 4.18 2.80
CA MET A 1 7.13 3.23 3.59
C MET A 1 7.21 3.57 5.08
N LYS A 2 6.20 3.21 5.90
CA LYS A 2 6.25 3.36 7.37
C LYS A 2 6.07 2.02 8.07
N LEU A 3 6.80 1.81 9.16
CA LEU A 3 6.57 0.68 10.06
C LEU A 3 5.50 1.08 11.06
N VAL A 4 4.36 0.40 11.05
CA VAL A 4 3.28 0.64 12.00
C VAL A 4 3.34 -0.42 13.08
N THR A 5 3.25 0.02 14.34
CA THR A 5 3.14 -0.87 15.50
C THR A 5 1.66 -0.97 15.88
N GLY A 6 1.17 -2.18 16.03
CA GLY A 6 -0.18 -2.50 16.47
C GLY A 6 -0.15 -3.61 17.52
N VAL A 7 -1.33 -4.10 17.87
CA VAL A 7 -1.46 -5.19 18.84
C VAL A 7 -2.51 -6.18 18.32
N ASP A 8 -2.14 -7.45 18.29
CA ASP A 8 -3.08 -8.55 18.12
C ASP A 8 -3.78 -8.78 19.46
N LYS A 9 -5.11 -8.90 19.42
CA LYS A 9 -5.96 -8.99 20.62
C LYS A 9 -6.86 -10.19 20.49
N GLY A 10 -6.94 -10.99 21.55
CA GLY A 10 -7.85 -12.12 21.61
C GLY A 10 -8.30 -12.40 23.03
N ILE A 11 -9.35 -13.21 23.15
CA ILE A 11 -9.79 -13.78 24.42
C ILE A 11 -9.49 -15.27 24.35
N ARG A 12 -8.85 -15.81 25.39
CA ARG A 12 -8.66 -17.25 25.57
C ARG A 12 -9.30 -17.67 26.87
N PHE A 13 -9.99 -18.79 26.86
CA PHE A 13 -10.53 -19.39 28.06
C PHE A 13 -9.44 -20.25 28.70
N ILE A 14 -9.10 -19.95 29.95
CA ILE A 14 -8.06 -20.65 30.71
C ILE A 14 -8.67 -21.21 31.99
N GLU A 15 -8.01 -22.19 32.59
CA GLU A 15 -8.38 -22.66 33.92
C GLU A 15 -8.13 -21.54 34.94
N GLY A 16 -9.17 -21.19 35.70
CA GLY A 16 -9.09 -20.24 36.80
C GLY A 16 -8.36 -20.82 38.01
N ASP A 17 -8.09 -19.98 38.99
CA ASP A 17 -7.50 -20.46 40.24
C ASP A 17 -8.50 -21.33 41.03
N SER A 18 -7.97 -22.05 42.03
CA SER A 18 -8.78 -22.89 42.91
C SER A 18 -9.84 -22.12 43.72
N SER A 19 -9.83 -20.78 43.72
CA SER A 19 -10.85 -19.94 44.37
C SER A 19 -12.01 -19.55 43.44
N THR A 20 -11.76 -19.52 42.13
CA THR A 20 -12.75 -19.18 41.10
C THR A 20 -13.47 -20.40 40.53
N GLY A 21 -12.90 -21.61 40.70
CA GLY A 21 -13.59 -22.88 40.47
C GLY A 21 -14.22 -22.99 39.08
N GLY A 22 -13.44 -22.70 38.03
CA GLY A 22 -13.97 -22.78 36.67
C GLY A 22 -13.05 -22.21 35.59
N ILE A 23 -13.53 -22.26 34.36
CA ILE A 23 -12.88 -21.68 33.20
C ILE A 23 -13.12 -20.16 33.20
N VAL A 24 -12.05 -19.36 33.11
CA VAL A 24 -12.10 -17.90 33.10
C VAL A 24 -11.59 -17.32 31.78
N PRO A 25 -12.17 -16.22 31.28
CA PRO A 25 -11.66 -15.55 30.09
C PRO A 25 -10.41 -14.71 30.42
N ALA A 26 -9.32 -14.96 29.70
CA ALA A 26 -8.09 -14.19 29.74
C ALA A 26 -7.94 -13.34 28.47
N LEU A 27 -7.60 -12.07 28.65
CA LEU A 27 -7.23 -11.17 27.56
C LEU A 27 -5.79 -11.47 27.15
N VAL A 28 -5.60 -11.82 25.88
CA VAL A 28 -4.28 -12.02 25.26
C VAL A 28 -3.97 -10.83 24.37
N LEU A 29 -2.82 -10.21 24.60
CA LEU A 29 -2.31 -9.08 23.83
C LEU A 29 -0.90 -9.42 23.33
N ASP A 30 -0.67 -9.28 22.03
CA ASP A 30 0.65 -9.46 21.43
C ASP A 30 1.00 -8.29 20.52
N THR A 31 2.15 -7.66 20.74
CA THR A 31 2.55 -6.48 19.97
C THR A 31 3.07 -6.92 18.61
N LYS A 32 2.50 -6.37 17.53
CA LYS A 32 2.91 -6.66 16.15
C LYS A 32 3.47 -5.41 15.48
N LYS A 33 4.41 -5.60 14.57
CA LYS A 33 4.90 -4.56 13.67
C LYS A 33 4.71 -5.03 12.24
N ALA A 34 4.19 -4.16 11.37
CA ALA A 34 4.02 -4.46 9.97
C ALA A 34 4.34 -3.22 9.11
N PRO A 35 4.92 -3.41 7.92
CA PRO A 35 5.15 -2.34 6.98
C PRO A 35 3.82 -1.90 6.34
N PHE A 36 3.62 -0.60 6.22
CA PHE A 36 2.51 0.01 5.49
C PHE A 36 3.04 1.05 4.52
N PHE A 37 2.29 1.29 3.45
CA PHE A 37 2.51 2.42 2.58
C PHE A 37 2.19 3.72 3.33
N ASN A 38 2.92 4.79 2.98
CA ASN A 38 2.61 6.12 3.46
C ASN A 38 1.37 6.65 2.73
N GLU A 39 0.56 7.43 3.42
CA GLU A 39 -0.44 8.25 2.74
C GLU A 39 0.29 9.38 2.01
N GLY A 40 -0.01 9.57 0.73
CA GLY A 40 0.69 10.52 -0.11
C GLY A 40 0.19 10.49 -1.54
N ARG A 41 0.72 11.36 -2.40
CA ARG A 41 0.38 11.35 -3.81
C ARG A 41 1.06 10.16 -4.47
N LEU A 42 0.35 9.52 -5.40
CA LEU A 42 0.89 8.39 -6.16
C LEU A 42 2.20 8.78 -6.88
N MET A 43 2.29 10.00 -7.40
CA MET A 43 3.49 10.47 -8.08
C MET A 43 4.72 10.53 -7.17
N ASP A 44 4.56 10.97 -5.93
CA ASP A 44 5.67 11.05 -4.96
C ASP A 44 6.14 9.63 -4.58
N PHE A 45 5.18 8.73 -4.35
CA PHE A 45 5.46 7.31 -4.09
C PHE A 45 6.20 6.64 -5.25
N VAL A 46 5.75 6.87 -6.49
CA VAL A 46 6.37 6.29 -7.68
C VAL A 46 7.76 6.87 -7.94
N ALA A 47 7.96 8.16 -7.66
CA ALA A 47 9.28 8.78 -7.75
C ALA A 47 10.25 8.16 -6.74
N GLU A 48 9.86 8.04 -5.46
CA GLU A 48 10.64 7.36 -4.40
C GLU A 48 11.05 5.94 -4.84
N LEU A 49 10.12 5.18 -5.41
CA LEU A 49 10.38 3.82 -5.90
C LEU A 49 11.37 3.77 -7.07
N TYR A 50 11.28 4.71 -8.00
CA TYR A 50 12.07 4.66 -9.23
C TYR A 50 13.48 5.25 -9.05
N THR A 51 13.60 6.34 -8.30
CA THR A 51 14.87 7.06 -8.12
C THR A 51 15.60 6.66 -6.84
N SER A 52 14.94 5.95 -5.92
CA SER A 52 15.41 5.73 -4.54
C SER A 52 15.63 7.02 -3.73
N ASP A 53 15.07 8.15 -4.20
CA ASP A 53 15.11 9.45 -3.53
C ASP A 53 13.69 10.02 -3.42
N SER A 54 13.22 10.21 -2.20
CA SER A 54 11.87 10.70 -1.87
C SER A 54 11.62 12.16 -2.28
N LYS A 55 12.67 12.90 -2.65
CA LYS A 55 12.55 14.30 -3.12
C LYS A 55 12.78 14.45 -4.61
N ALA A 56 13.21 13.40 -5.30
CA ALA A 56 13.44 13.47 -6.73
C ALA A 56 12.12 13.41 -7.50
N SER A 57 12.06 14.10 -8.64
CA SER A 57 10.99 13.91 -9.62
C SER A 57 11.36 12.81 -10.61
N ILE A 58 10.35 12.18 -11.22
CA ILE A 58 10.60 11.24 -12.31
C ILE A 58 11.15 12.04 -13.50
N PRO A 59 12.34 11.71 -14.03
CA PRO A 59 12.91 12.43 -15.16
C PRO A 59 12.08 12.18 -16.43
N GLN A 60 12.33 12.97 -17.48
CA GLN A 60 11.79 12.61 -18.79
C GLN A 60 12.43 11.31 -19.26
N LEU A 61 11.60 10.35 -19.62
CA LEU A 61 12.03 9.01 -20.00
C LEU A 61 11.91 8.85 -21.52
N ASP A 62 12.95 8.31 -22.14
CA ASP A 62 12.81 7.80 -23.51
C ASP A 62 11.96 6.51 -23.54
N ALA A 63 11.71 5.97 -24.74
CA ALA A 63 10.89 4.77 -24.89
C ALA A 63 11.47 3.53 -24.16
N LYS A 64 12.79 3.38 -24.13
CA LYS A 64 13.48 2.26 -23.50
C LYS A 64 13.44 2.39 -21.98
N GLU A 65 13.66 3.59 -21.47
CA GLU A 65 13.57 3.93 -20.06
C GLU A 65 12.15 3.82 -19.54
N PHE A 66 11.15 4.24 -20.33
CA PHE A 66 9.74 4.07 -19.99
C PHE A 66 9.37 2.59 -19.80
N GLN A 67 9.87 1.69 -20.67
CA GLN A 67 9.63 0.26 -20.48
C GLN A 67 10.33 -0.30 -19.24
N LYS A 68 11.53 0.17 -18.91
CA LYS A 68 12.22 -0.21 -17.67
C LYS A 68 11.45 0.28 -16.44
N PHE A 69 11.05 1.55 -16.44
CA PHE A 69 10.22 2.16 -15.41
C PHE A 69 8.93 1.36 -15.18
N ARG A 70 8.22 1.00 -16.26
CA ARG A 70 7.00 0.19 -16.14
C ARG A 70 7.27 -1.16 -15.48
N ARG A 71 8.32 -1.87 -15.92
CA ARG A 71 8.66 -3.19 -15.37
C ARG A 71 9.02 -3.15 -13.89
N SER A 72 9.64 -2.07 -13.41
CA SER A 72 10.00 -1.93 -11.99
C SER A 72 8.82 -1.44 -11.13
N VAL A 73 8.03 -0.49 -11.63
CA VAL A 73 6.98 0.17 -10.85
C VAL A 73 5.65 -0.56 -10.89
N GLU A 74 5.26 -1.14 -12.03
CA GLU A 74 3.93 -1.76 -12.21
C GLU A 74 3.60 -2.81 -11.15
N PRO A 75 4.49 -3.76 -10.80
CA PRO A 75 4.20 -4.76 -9.79
C PRO A 75 3.94 -4.19 -8.40
N LEU A 76 4.57 -3.05 -8.07
CA LEU A 76 4.47 -2.40 -6.77
C LEU A 76 3.22 -1.55 -6.62
N ILE A 77 2.75 -0.95 -7.71
CA ILE A 77 1.51 -0.16 -7.69
C ILE A 77 0.26 -1.01 -7.92
N ARG A 78 0.42 -2.20 -8.53
CA ARG A 78 -0.69 -3.10 -8.80
C ARG A 78 -1.38 -3.47 -7.49
N ASN A 79 -2.70 -3.45 -7.51
CA ASN A 79 -3.57 -3.69 -6.36
C ASN A 79 -3.54 -2.62 -5.27
N LEU A 80 -2.83 -1.49 -5.45
CA LEU A 80 -2.99 -0.35 -4.55
C LEU A 80 -4.38 0.26 -4.71
N ARG A 81 -5.03 0.53 -3.58
CA ARG A 81 -6.25 1.35 -3.55
C ARG A 81 -5.84 2.82 -3.61
N LEU A 82 -6.35 3.52 -4.62
CA LEU A 82 -6.10 4.93 -4.87
C LEU A 82 -7.37 5.74 -4.67
N VAL A 83 -7.21 6.99 -4.28
CA VAL A 83 -8.28 7.99 -4.18
C VAL A 83 -8.06 9.02 -5.27
N ARG A 84 -9.12 9.37 -6.01
CA ARG A 84 -9.04 10.43 -7.01
C ARG A 84 -8.93 11.78 -6.29
N MET A 85 -7.96 12.64 -6.61
CA MET A 85 -7.78 13.91 -5.88
C MET A 85 -9.05 14.78 -5.82
N ASN A 86 -9.87 14.78 -6.87
CA ASN A 86 -11.08 15.60 -6.96
C ASN A 86 -12.36 14.82 -6.59
N SER A 87 -12.25 13.68 -5.91
CA SER A 87 -13.40 12.85 -5.53
C SER A 87 -13.08 11.90 -4.38
N THR A 88 -14.04 11.62 -3.51
CA THR A 88 -13.89 10.56 -2.49
C THR A 88 -13.94 9.13 -3.07
N LYS A 89 -14.19 8.99 -4.38
CA LYS A 89 -14.21 7.69 -5.05
C LYS A 89 -12.83 7.04 -5.02
N THR A 90 -12.81 5.80 -4.55
CA THR A 90 -11.62 4.95 -4.57
C THR A 90 -11.67 3.97 -5.73
N PHE A 91 -10.50 3.57 -6.22
CA PHE A 91 -10.36 2.52 -7.22
C PHE A 91 -9.09 1.71 -6.95
N ILE A 92 -9.03 0.48 -7.46
CA ILE A 92 -7.85 -0.38 -7.33
C ILE A 92 -7.04 -0.29 -8.63
N ALA A 93 -5.76 0.04 -8.52
CA ALA A 93 -4.88 0.11 -9.68
C ALA A 93 -4.67 -1.29 -10.27
N SER A 94 -5.07 -1.48 -11.53
CA SER A 94 -5.01 -2.79 -12.19
C SER A 94 -3.65 -3.03 -12.86
N TYR A 95 -3.16 -2.04 -13.62
CA TYR A 95 -1.90 -2.08 -14.37
C TYR A 95 -1.48 -0.67 -14.78
N LEU A 96 -0.22 -0.50 -15.21
CA LEU A 96 0.24 0.71 -15.90
C LEU A 96 -0.04 0.59 -17.39
N SER A 97 -0.50 1.69 -18.00
CA SER A 97 -0.60 1.80 -19.45
C SER A 97 0.74 1.49 -20.11
N ASN A 98 0.72 0.73 -21.21
CA ASN A 98 1.89 0.49 -22.05
C ASN A 98 2.26 1.65 -22.97
N ARG A 99 1.49 2.73 -22.89
CA ARG A 99 1.63 3.95 -23.68
C ARG A 99 1.68 5.16 -22.75
N PRO A 100 2.52 6.17 -23.03
CA PRO A 100 2.49 7.43 -22.31
C PRO A 100 1.13 8.13 -22.49
N VAL A 101 0.73 8.94 -21.50
CA VAL A 101 -0.59 9.60 -21.47
C VAL A 101 -0.87 10.41 -22.75
N SER A 102 0.15 11.07 -23.31
CA SER A 102 0.05 11.84 -24.57
C SER A 102 -0.37 11.01 -25.78
N SER A 103 -0.26 9.68 -25.70
CA SER A 103 -0.61 8.74 -26.78
C SER A 103 -1.81 7.84 -26.43
N ILE A 104 -2.46 8.09 -25.29
CA ILE A 104 -3.71 7.41 -24.91
C ILE A 104 -4.85 8.16 -25.60
N MET A 105 -5.41 7.57 -26.65
CA MET A 105 -6.67 8.03 -27.22
C MET A 105 -7.81 7.46 -26.39
N TYR A 106 -8.55 8.32 -25.69
CA TYR A 106 -9.86 7.97 -25.17
C TYR A 106 -10.86 8.10 -26.32
N VAL A 107 -11.43 6.99 -26.77
CA VAL A 107 -12.75 7.05 -27.41
C VAL A 107 -13.73 7.28 -26.28
N LEU A 108 -14.32 8.47 -26.21
CA LEU A 108 -15.53 8.70 -25.42
C LEU A 108 -16.60 7.75 -25.98
N LEU A 109 -16.84 6.64 -25.28
CA LEU A 109 -18.04 5.83 -25.45
C LEU A 109 -19.15 6.42 -24.58
#